data_AF-A0A1F9HTH5-F1
#
_entry.id   AF-A0A1F9HTH5-F1
#
_cell.length_a   1.000
_cell.length_b   1.000
_cell.length_c   1.000
_cell.angle_alpha   90.00
_cell.angle_beta   90.00
_cell.angle_gamma   90.00
#
_symmetry.space_group_name_H-M   'P 1'
#
loop_
_entity.id
_entity.type
_entity.pdbx_description
1 polymer ?
#
loop_
_entity_poly.entity_id
_entity_poly.type
_entity_poly.pdbx_seq_one_letter_code
_entity_poly.pdbx_strand_id
1 'polypeptide(L)'
;MNPVPVFMYHHVSPHKGDMVTVAPDVFEAQMRFLAEAGYKTLRADELVELAGGNLVIKEKAVAITFDDGYIDNYVYAFPVLKKYNIKATIFLVTDWVERSSEFGVRSLELKTKKLPNHNECKRFINEGKISEVIMNWDMVKEMQESGFVDFYSHTMTHRKCAELSDAELMRELQDSRRIIEQRLNKPSPYLCWPKGSYNSGAIETAKGAGYKALFTTERGIVKKGSDAFSIKRIVVKDNISWFKSRVRIYTNPLFSRIYLTIRGRG
;
A
#
# COMPACT_ATOMS: atom_id res chain seq x y z
N MET A 1 -24.49 -2.71 4.78
CA MET A 1 -23.11 -2.41 5.19
C MET A 1 -22.39 -1.78 4.01
N ASN A 2 -21.67 -0.69 4.22
CA ASN A 2 -21.05 0.04 3.13
C ASN A 2 -19.80 -0.71 2.64
N PRO A 3 -19.65 -0.96 1.33
CA PRO A 3 -18.40 -1.46 0.79
C PRO A 3 -17.30 -0.41 0.92
N VAL A 4 -16.06 -0.87 1.08
CA VAL A 4 -14.88 -0.05 1.25
C VAL A 4 -13.94 -0.25 0.06
N PRO A 5 -13.69 0.78 -0.78
CA PRO A 5 -12.63 0.73 -1.76
C PRO A 5 -11.25 0.83 -1.09
N VAL A 6 -10.30 0.04 -1.59
CA VAL A 6 -8.90 0.09 -1.19
C VAL A 6 -8.11 0.73 -2.33
N PHE A 7 -7.57 1.92 -2.11
CA PHE A 7 -6.84 2.68 -3.13
C PHE A 7 -5.35 2.40 -3.04
N MET A 8 -4.76 2.03 -4.18
CA MET A 8 -3.36 1.63 -4.30
C MET A 8 -2.54 2.72 -4.99
N TYR A 9 -1.58 3.26 -4.25
CA TYR A 9 -0.54 4.20 -4.69
C TYR A 9 0.82 3.48 -4.71
N HIS A 10 1.80 4.03 -5.41
CA HIS A 10 3.21 3.64 -5.26
C HIS A 10 4.04 4.89 -5.00
N HIS A 11 4.09 5.80 -5.99
CA HIS A 11 4.81 7.07 -5.90
C HIS A 11 3.87 8.25 -5.65
N VAL A 12 4.29 9.17 -4.78
CA VAL A 12 3.76 10.54 -4.73
C VAL A 12 4.90 11.48 -5.10
N SER A 13 4.96 11.91 -6.37
CA SER A 13 6.18 12.50 -6.94
C SER A 13 5.86 13.54 -8.02
N PRO A 14 6.63 14.65 -8.14
CA PRO A 14 6.33 15.72 -9.09
C PRO A 14 6.46 15.35 -10.58
N HIS A 15 6.88 14.11 -10.90
CA HIS A 15 6.99 13.62 -12.27
C HIS A 15 5.63 13.21 -12.85
N LYS A 16 4.81 14.20 -13.23
CA LYS A 16 3.47 13.98 -13.82
C LYS A 16 3.53 13.08 -15.06
N GLY A 17 2.59 12.14 -15.16
CA GLY A 17 2.48 11.21 -16.29
C GLY A 17 3.37 9.97 -16.19
N ASP A 18 4.20 9.86 -15.15
CA ASP A 18 4.99 8.65 -14.89
C ASP A 18 4.11 7.48 -14.44
N MET A 19 4.59 6.27 -14.69
CA MET A 19 3.92 5.03 -14.30
C MET A 19 3.73 4.99 -12.78
N VAL A 20 2.55 4.53 -12.34
CA VAL A 20 2.19 4.35 -10.91
C VAL A 20 2.46 5.58 -10.01
N THR A 21 2.47 6.78 -10.60
CA THR A 21 2.78 8.05 -9.92
C THR A 21 1.55 8.95 -9.83
N VAL A 22 1.39 9.61 -8.68
CA VAL A 22 0.45 10.70 -8.46
C VAL A 22 1.22 11.94 -8.04
N ALA A 23 0.91 13.10 -8.62
CA ALA A 23 1.61 14.33 -8.27
C ALA A 23 1.23 14.82 -6.86
N PRO A 24 2.15 15.47 -6.10
CA PRO A 24 1.87 15.90 -4.73
C PRO A 24 0.63 16.81 -4.59
N ASP A 25 0.42 17.73 -5.53
CA ASP A 25 -0.77 18.60 -5.57
C ASP A 25 -2.07 17.82 -5.78
N VAL A 26 -2.03 16.79 -6.62
CA VAL A 26 -3.17 15.90 -6.87
C VAL A 26 -3.42 14.99 -5.66
N PHE A 27 -2.39 14.40 -5.07
CA PHE A 27 -2.50 13.60 -3.86
C PHE A 27 -3.10 14.43 -2.72
N GLU A 28 -2.62 15.66 -2.52
CA GLU A 28 -3.17 16.58 -1.52
C GLU A 28 -4.65 16.86 -1.77
N ALA A 29 -5.03 17.15 -3.02
CA ALA A 29 -6.42 17.39 -3.37
C ALA A 29 -7.32 16.15 -3.13
N GLN A 30 -6.79 14.94 -3.33
CA GLN A 30 -7.50 13.69 -3.05
C GLN A 30 -7.73 13.50 -1.56
N MET A 31 -6.69 13.70 -0.73
CA MET A 31 -6.78 13.55 0.72
C MET A 31 -7.67 14.61 1.36
N ARG A 32 -7.54 15.87 0.93
CA ARG A 32 -8.42 16.97 1.35
C ARG A 32 -9.88 16.65 1.06
N PHE A 33 -10.18 16.14 -0.14
CA PHE A 33 -11.56 15.76 -0.48
C PHE A 33 -12.11 14.68 0.46
N LEU A 34 -11.33 13.66 0.81
CA LEU A 34 -11.77 12.63 1.76
C LEU A 34 -12.11 13.23 3.12
N ALA A 35 -11.23 14.10 3.64
CA ALA A 35 -11.41 14.76 4.93
C ALA A 35 -12.63 15.68 4.94
N GLU A 36 -12.75 16.59 3.97
CA GLU A 36 -13.89 17.52 3.85
C GLU A 36 -15.23 16.81 3.63
N ALA A 37 -15.23 15.66 2.94
CA ALA A 37 -16.44 14.87 2.71
C ALA A 37 -16.76 13.86 3.83
N GLY A 38 -15.97 13.84 4.91
CA GLY A 38 -16.20 13.02 6.10
C GLY A 38 -15.97 11.53 5.89
N TYR A 39 -15.00 11.13 5.06
CA TYR A 39 -14.63 9.72 4.90
C TYR A 39 -13.70 9.27 6.02
N LYS A 40 -14.05 8.16 6.68
CA LYS A 40 -13.12 7.42 7.53
C LYS A 40 -12.09 6.71 6.65
N THR A 41 -10.83 6.71 7.07
CA THR A 41 -9.77 5.96 6.40
C THR A 41 -9.37 4.75 7.24
N LEU A 42 -9.62 3.56 6.69
CA LEU A 42 -9.32 2.29 7.35
C LEU A 42 -7.88 1.87 7.07
N ARG A 43 -7.26 1.26 8.07
CA ARG A 43 -6.01 0.52 7.94
C ARG A 43 -6.26 -0.95 7.53
N ALA A 44 -5.20 -1.68 7.22
CA ALA A 44 -5.29 -3.08 6.81
C ALA A 44 -5.93 -4.00 7.87
N ASP A 45 -5.66 -3.78 9.16
CA ASP A 45 -6.30 -4.50 10.26
C ASP A 45 -7.83 -4.34 10.23
N GLU A 46 -8.32 -3.10 10.14
CA GLU A 46 -9.75 -2.81 10.06
C GLU A 46 -10.40 -3.38 8.78
N LEU A 47 -9.69 -3.39 7.66
CA LEU A 47 -10.18 -4.01 6.42
C LEU A 47 -10.36 -5.53 6.55
N VAL A 48 -9.43 -6.19 7.24
CA VAL A 48 -9.48 -7.65 7.45
C VAL A 48 -10.59 -8.00 8.43
N GLU A 49 -10.78 -7.23 9.50
CA GLU A 49 -11.92 -7.39 10.41
C GLU A 49 -13.26 -7.13 9.70
N LEU A 50 -13.31 -6.18 8.76
CA LEU A 50 -14.49 -5.95 7.91
C LEU A 50 -14.77 -7.16 7.02
N ALA A 51 -13.74 -7.69 6.35
CA ALA A 51 -13.86 -8.86 5.48
C ALA A 51 -14.37 -10.08 6.26
N GLY A 52 -13.80 -10.33 7.46
CA GLY A 52 -14.22 -11.39 8.38
C GLY A 52 -15.60 -11.17 9.01
N GLY A 53 -16.15 -9.96 8.93
CA GLY A 53 -17.47 -9.61 9.48
C GLY A 53 -17.46 -9.24 10.97
N ASN A 54 -16.28 -9.05 11.56
CA ASN A 54 -16.07 -8.61 12.94
C ASN A 54 -16.16 -7.08 13.07
N LEU A 55 -15.98 -6.34 11.96
CA LEU A 55 -16.16 -4.89 11.92
C LEU A 55 -17.36 -4.50 11.06
N VAL A 56 -18.22 -3.65 11.61
CA VAL A 56 -19.36 -3.07 10.88
C VAL A 56 -19.10 -1.60 10.58
N ILE A 57 -18.91 -1.28 9.30
CA ILE A 57 -18.77 0.10 8.84
C ILE A 57 -20.14 0.70 8.55
N LYS A 58 -20.57 1.64 9.41
CA LYS A 58 -21.81 2.40 9.27
C LYS A 58 -21.63 3.69 8.45
N GLU A 59 -20.45 4.28 8.52
CA GLU A 59 -20.12 5.55 7.88
C GLU A 59 -19.51 5.35 6.50
N LYS A 60 -19.15 6.45 5.83
CA LYS A 60 -18.39 6.40 4.58
C LYS A 60 -16.95 6.06 4.91
N ALA A 61 -16.38 5.05 4.28
CA ALA A 61 -14.99 4.70 4.50
C ALA A 61 -14.27 4.32 3.20
N VAL A 62 -12.96 4.56 3.20
CA VAL A 62 -12.00 4.13 2.17
C VAL A 62 -10.76 3.57 2.87
N ALA A 63 -9.88 2.88 2.16
CA ALA A 63 -8.54 2.57 2.64
C ALA A 63 -7.50 3.10 1.66
N ILE A 64 -6.39 3.60 2.20
CA ILE A 64 -5.28 4.16 1.42
C ILE A 64 -4.06 3.26 1.64
N THR A 65 -3.54 2.68 0.56
CA THR A 65 -2.38 1.78 0.60
C THR A 65 -1.28 2.24 -0.35
N PHE A 66 -0.03 2.09 0.07
CA PHE A 66 1.15 2.24 -0.77
C PHE A 66 1.93 0.94 -0.83
N ASP A 67 2.61 0.70 -1.94
CA ASP A 67 3.52 -0.44 -2.11
C ASP A 67 4.97 0.06 -2.19
N ASP A 68 5.93 -0.88 -2.13
CA ASP A 68 7.38 -0.70 -2.36
C ASP A 68 8.18 -0.01 -1.25
N GLY A 69 7.65 1.01 -0.58
CA GLY A 69 8.36 1.75 0.46
C GLY A 69 9.28 2.87 -0.06
N TYR A 70 8.92 3.49 -1.18
CA TYR A 70 9.66 4.61 -1.76
C TYR A 70 9.76 5.82 -0.81
N ILE A 71 10.90 6.50 -0.85
CA ILE A 71 11.21 7.64 0.02
C ILE A 71 10.29 8.84 -0.20
N ASP A 72 9.69 8.95 -1.39
CA ASP A 72 8.73 9.99 -1.72
C ASP A 72 7.41 9.87 -0.92
N ASN A 73 7.11 8.67 -0.38
CA ASN A 73 5.98 8.46 0.52
C ASN A 73 6.22 9.18 1.85
N TYR A 74 7.45 9.20 2.34
CA TYR A 74 7.84 9.97 3.53
C TYR A 74 7.90 11.47 3.22
N VAL A 75 8.50 11.86 2.09
CA VAL A 75 8.74 13.28 1.76
C VAL A 75 7.45 14.02 1.39
N TYR A 76 6.60 13.44 0.54
CA TYR A 76 5.42 14.14 0.00
C TYR A 76 4.10 13.61 0.55
N ALA A 77 3.93 12.30 0.72
CA ALA A 77 2.64 11.76 1.17
C ALA A 77 2.43 11.94 2.67
N PHE A 78 3.43 11.63 3.51
CA PHE A 78 3.29 11.63 4.97
C PHE A 78 2.86 13.00 5.57
N PRO A 79 3.41 14.16 5.14
CA PRO A 79 2.93 15.46 5.63
C PRO A 79 1.46 15.71 5.29
N VAL A 80 1.01 15.29 4.11
CA VAL A 80 -0.39 15.42 3.67
C VAL A 80 -1.30 14.50 4.49
N LEU A 81 -0.88 13.26 4.75
CA LEU A 81 -1.62 12.33 5.61
C LEU A 81 -1.86 12.92 7.00
N LYS A 82 -0.82 13.51 7.60
CA LYS A 82 -0.92 14.22 8.89
C LYS A 82 -1.88 15.42 8.81
N LYS A 83 -1.71 16.28 7.79
CA LYS A 83 -2.48 17.51 7.60
C LYS A 83 -4.00 17.26 7.55
N TYR A 84 -4.43 16.18 6.91
CA TYR A 84 -5.85 15.87 6.71
C TYR A 84 -6.36 14.72 7.58
N ASN A 85 -5.59 14.30 8.59
CA ASN A 85 -5.91 13.19 9.48
C ASN A 85 -6.25 11.87 8.75
N ILE A 86 -5.50 11.56 7.68
CA ILE A 86 -5.70 10.35 6.88
C ILE A 86 -4.79 9.24 7.40
N LYS A 87 -5.39 8.07 7.64
CA LYS A 87 -4.67 6.84 7.96
C LYS A 87 -4.36 6.05 6.68
N ALA A 88 -3.17 5.46 6.63
CA ALA A 88 -2.72 4.67 5.49
C ALA A 88 -1.97 3.40 5.92
N THR A 89 -1.79 2.50 4.97
CA THR A 89 -0.94 1.31 5.11
C THR A 89 0.13 1.30 4.02
N ILE A 90 1.38 0.96 4.34
CA ILE A 90 2.46 0.79 3.36
C ILE A 90 2.96 -0.65 3.42
N PHE A 91 3.05 -1.31 2.26
CA PHE A 91 3.67 -2.62 2.14
C PHE A 91 5.14 -2.46 1.73
N LEU A 92 6.06 -2.93 2.57
CA LEU A 92 7.49 -2.73 2.43
C LEU A 92 8.19 -3.91 1.78
N VAL A 93 9.07 -3.63 0.82
CA VAL A 93 10.08 -4.60 0.38
C VAL A 93 11.21 -4.56 1.40
N THR A 94 11.30 -5.58 2.25
CA THR A 94 12.10 -5.48 3.48
C THR A 94 13.61 -5.45 3.23
N ASP A 95 14.10 -6.17 2.22
CA ASP A 95 15.50 -6.07 1.79
C ASP A 95 15.89 -4.63 1.41
N TRP A 96 14.97 -3.93 0.75
CA TRP A 96 15.23 -2.57 0.28
C TRP A 96 15.35 -1.59 1.45
N VAL A 97 14.48 -1.73 2.45
CA VAL A 97 14.49 -0.89 3.67
C VAL A 97 15.70 -1.23 4.56
N GLU A 98 16.07 -2.51 4.69
CA GLU A 98 17.28 -2.95 5.40
C GLU A 98 18.52 -2.31 4.77
N ARG A 99 18.73 -2.49 3.46
CA ARG A 99 19.89 -1.92 2.76
C ARG A 99 19.89 -0.39 2.78
N SER A 100 18.74 0.27 2.69
CA SER A 100 18.65 1.72 2.85
C SER A 100 19.12 2.18 4.24
N SER A 101 18.86 1.38 5.28
CA SER A 101 19.21 1.69 6.67
C SER A 101 20.71 1.60 6.97
N GLU A 102 21.50 0.96 6.10
CA GLU A 102 22.96 0.90 6.21
C GLU A 102 23.63 2.27 6.00
N PHE A 103 22.94 3.23 5.38
CA PHE A 103 23.51 4.53 4.97
C PHE A 103 23.18 5.71 5.90
N GLY A 104 22.53 5.46 7.05
CA GLY A 104 22.14 6.48 8.04
C GLY A 104 21.04 7.45 7.55
N VAL A 105 20.69 8.44 8.39
CA VAL A 105 19.62 9.41 8.13
C VAL A 105 20.16 10.62 7.35
N ARG A 106 19.68 10.83 6.11
CA ARG A 106 19.97 12.04 5.30
C ARG A 106 18.81 13.05 5.27
N SER A 107 18.15 13.27 6.40
CA SER A 107 16.88 14.01 6.49
C SER A 107 16.92 15.46 5.99
N LEU A 108 18.07 16.15 6.09
CA LEU A 108 18.19 17.54 5.64
C LEU A 108 18.29 17.69 4.11
N GLU A 109 18.95 16.76 3.41
CA GLU A 109 19.11 16.84 1.94
C GLU A 109 17.82 16.50 1.18
N LEU A 110 16.95 15.66 1.77
CA LEU A 110 15.76 15.14 1.11
C LEU A 110 14.66 16.17 0.87
N LYS A 111 14.58 17.23 1.70
CA LYS A 111 13.55 18.27 1.56
C LYS A 111 13.80 19.22 0.38
N THR A 112 15.05 19.33 -0.06
CA THR A 112 15.47 20.25 -1.13
C THR A 112 15.83 19.53 -2.42
N LYS A 113 15.96 18.20 -2.40
CA LYS A 113 16.37 17.39 -3.55
C LYS A 113 15.15 16.99 -4.39
N LYS A 114 15.24 17.20 -5.70
CA LYS A 114 14.29 16.61 -6.65
C LYS A 114 14.49 15.09 -6.65
N LEU A 115 13.48 14.37 -6.14
CA LEU A 115 13.51 12.91 -6.12
C LEU A 115 13.38 12.33 -7.54
N PRO A 116 14.00 11.16 -7.81
CA PRO A 116 13.95 10.50 -9.12
C PRO A 116 12.53 10.03 -9.48
N ASN A 117 12.30 9.81 -10.77
CA ASN A 117 11.08 9.17 -11.28
C ASN A 117 11.14 7.64 -11.09
N HIS A 118 10.05 6.93 -11.39
CA HIS A 118 9.91 5.48 -11.16
C HIS A 118 11.02 4.64 -11.84
N ASN A 119 11.36 4.96 -13.08
CA ASN A 119 12.40 4.23 -13.82
C ASN A 119 13.80 4.51 -13.26
N GLU A 120 14.05 5.75 -12.86
CA GLU A 120 15.28 6.13 -12.17
C GLU A 120 15.40 5.46 -10.80
N CYS A 121 14.31 5.37 -10.03
CA CYS A 121 14.27 4.63 -8.76
C CYS A 121 14.67 3.17 -8.95
N LYS A 122 14.10 2.48 -9.96
CA LYS A 122 14.50 1.09 -10.28
C LYS A 122 15.98 0.98 -10.62
N ARG A 123 16.50 1.91 -11.42
CA ARG A 123 17.92 1.95 -11.78
C ARG A 123 18.79 2.16 -10.53
N PHE A 124 18.41 3.08 -9.65
CA PHE A 124 19.16 3.39 -8.43
C PHE A 124 19.20 2.20 -7.46
N ILE A 125 18.11 1.45 -7.33
CA ILE A 125 18.06 0.21 -6.56
C ILE A 125 19.06 -0.82 -7.10
N ASN A 126 19.15 -0.97 -8.42
CA ASN A 126 20.07 -1.90 -9.07
C ASN A 126 21.53 -1.43 -9.03
N GLU A 127 21.78 -0.12 -9.03
CA GLU A 127 23.11 0.49 -8.92
C GLU A 127 23.62 0.60 -7.47
N GLY A 128 22.89 0.06 -6.48
CA GLY A 128 23.27 0.14 -5.06
C GLY A 128 23.05 1.51 -4.41
N LYS A 129 22.36 2.45 -5.09
CA LYS A 129 22.00 3.79 -4.58
C LYS A 129 20.65 3.78 -3.89
N ILE A 130 20.36 2.72 -3.13
CA ILE A 130 19.02 2.45 -2.62
C ILE A 130 18.55 3.48 -1.59
N SER A 131 19.45 4.02 -0.78
CA SER A 131 19.17 5.06 0.23
C SER A 131 18.74 6.41 -0.35
N GLU A 132 18.92 6.61 -1.66
CA GLU A 132 18.43 7.80 -2.37
C GLU A 132 16.94 7.71 -2.71
N VAL A 133 16.34 6.51 -2.66
CA VAL A 133 15.02 6.23 -3.25
C VAL A 133 14.10 5.39 -2.39
N ILE A 134 14.60 4.67 -1.39
CA ILE A 134 13.81 3.85 -0.46
C ILE A 134 13.93 4.40 0.97
N MET A 135 12.82 4.42 1.71
CA MET A 135 12.83 4.78 3.12
C MET A 135 13.75 3.86 3.94
N ASN A 136 14.37 4.40 4.98
CA ASN A 136 15.06 3.59 5.99
C ASN A 136 14.14 3.29 7.19
N TRP A 137 14.59 2.43 8.10
CA TRP A 137 13.78 2.05 9.27
C TRP A 137 13.49 3.20 10.24
N ASP A 138 14.35 4.22 10.32
CA ASP A 138 14.09 5.38 11.17
C ASP A 138 12.89 6.19 10.66
N MET A 139 12.81 6.42 9.35
CA MET A 139 11.65 7.03 8.69
C MET A 139 10.38 6.19 8.87
N VAL A 140 10.49 4.87 8.69
CA VAL A 140 9.35 3.94 8.86
C VAL A 140 8.84 3.99 10.31
N LYS A 141 9.75 3.97 11.30
CA LYS A 141 9.38 4.04 12.73
C LYS A 141 8.73 5.37 13.07
N GLU A 142 9.27 6.50 12.60
CA GLU A 142 8.64 7.82 12.81
C GLU A 142 7.21 7.85 12.27
N MET A 143 7.00 7.32 11.06
CA MET A 143 5.67 7.24 10.45
C MET A 143 4.74 6.33 11.25
N GLN A 144 5.23 5.21 11.77
CA GLN A 144 4.44 4.29 12.61
C GLN A 144 4.05 4.95 13.94
N GLU A 145 5.00 5.54 14.64
CA GLU A 145 4.83 6.15 15.97
C GLU A 145 3.90 7.37 15.92
N SER A 146 3.82 8.04 14.77
CA SER A 146 2.83 9.10 14.54
C SER A 146 1.37 8.61 14.58
N GLY A 147 1.15 7.30 14.46
CA GLY A 147 -0.16 6.67 14.41
C GLY A 147 -0.93 6.89 13.11
N PHE A 148 -0.33 7.51 12.08
CA PHE A 148 -0.96 7.72 10.77
C PHE A 148 -0.72 6.59 9.78
N VAL A 149 0.41 5.90 9.89
CA VAL A 149 0.81 4.90 8.91
C VAL A 149 1.12 3.60 9.61
N ASP A 150 0.67 2.50 9.00
CA ASP A 150 0.97 1.14 9.43
C ASP A 150 1.69 0.38 8.32
N PHE A 151 2.51 -0.60 8.68
CA PHE A 151 3.46 -1.24 7.76
C PHE A 151 3.34 -2.75 7.75
N TYR A 152 3.36 -3.35 6.57
CA TYR A 152 3.25 -4.79 6.37
C TYR A 152 4.12 -5.26 5.19
N SER A 153 4.10 -6.56 4.89
CA SER A 153 5.04 -7.18 3.96
C SER A 153 4.69 -6.93 2.49
N HIS A 154 5.70 -6.60 1.70
CA HIS A 154 5.71 -6.71 0.23
C HIS A 154 6.77 -7.70 -0.25
N THR A 155 6.94 -8.80 0.51
CA THR A 155 8.01 -9.81 0.41
C THR A 155 9.39 -9.28 0.75
N MET A 156 10.42 -10.13 0.65
CA MET A 156 11.79 -9.77 0.97
C MET A 156 12.40 -8.98 -0.19
N THR A 157 12.35 -9.51 -1.42
CA THR A 157 13.12 -8.96 -2.56
C THR A 157 12.27 -8.49 -3.75
N HIS A 158 10.93 -8.43 -3.62
CA HIS A 158 10.02 -7.96 -4.67
C HIS A 158 10.04 -8.81 -5.97
N ARG A 159 10.37 -10.10 -5.84
CA ARG A 159 10.28 -11.09 -6.93
C ARG A 159 8.82 -11.44 -7.25
N LYS A 160 8.57 -11.90 -8.47
CA LYS A 160 7.25 -12.38 -8.89
C LYS A 160 6.95 -13.72 -8.21
N CYS A 161 6.08 -13.73 -7.20
CA CYS A 161 5.90 -14.90 -6.34
C CYS A 161 5.37 -16.14 -7.06
N ALA A 162 4.59 -15.97 -8.15
CA ALA A 162 4.10 -17.11 -8.94
C ALA A 162 5.20 -17.84 -9.72
N GLU A 163 6.38 -17.24 -9.87
CA GLU A 163 7.53 -17.80 -10.59
C GLU A 163 8.57 -18.45 -9.65
N LEU A 164 8.34 -18.42 -8.34
CA LEU A 164 9.24 -18.99 -7.33
C LEU A 164 8.89 -20.44 -7.02
N SER A 165 9.90 -21.24 -6.64
CA SER A 165 9.63 -22.51 -5.96
C SER A 165 9.02 -22.28 -4.58
N ASP A 166 8.26 -23.26 -4.07
CA ASP A 166 7.63 -23.15 -2.73
C ASP A 166 8.65 -22.88 -1.62
N ALA A 167 9.85 -23.48 -1.71
CA ALA A 167 10.92 -23.27 -0.74
C ALA A 167 11.52 -21.85 -0.81
N GLU A 168 11.69 -21.29 -2.01
CA GLU A 168 12.12 -19.89 -2.17
C GLU A 168 11.05 -18.93 -1.69
N LEU A 169 9.79 -19.18 -2.04
CA LEU A 169 8.67 -18.33 -1.64
C LEU A 169 8.49 -18.37 -0.12
N MET A 170 8.55 -19.54 0.51
CA MET A 170 8.43 -19.64 1.97
C MET A 170 9.51 -18.78 2.67
N ARG A 171 10.76 -18.83 2.19
CA ARG A 171 11.84 -17.98 2.72
C ARG A 171 11.57 -16.49 2.51
N GLU A 172 11.23 -16.08 1.28
CA GLU A 172 10.83 -14.70 0.95
C GLU A 172 9.78 -14.14 1.91
N LEU A 173 8.79 -14.98 2.22
CA LEU A 173 7.64 -14.63 3.02
C LEU A 173 7.94 -14.59 4.52
N GLN A 174 8.66 -15.58 5.04
CA GLN A 174 9.01 -15.69 6.46
C GLN A 174 10.05 -14.66 6.87
N ASP A 175 11.10 -14.44 6.06
CA ASP A 175 12.14 -13.47 6.40
C ASP A 175 11.60 -12.04 6.40
N SER A 176 10.81 -11.68 5.39
CA SER A 176 10.20 -10.35 5.35
C SER A 176 9.27 -10.10 6.54
N ARG A 177 8.43 -11.09 6.88
CA ARG A 177 7.56 -11.02 8.06
C ARG A 177 8.38 -10.85 9.34
N ARG A 178 9.39 -11.68 9.55
CA ARG A 178 10.26 -11.66 10.74
C ARG A 178 10.97 -10.31 10.90
N ILE A 179 11.51 -9.76 9.82
CA ILE A 179 12.20 -8.46 9.85
C ILE A 179 11.24 -7.34 10.27
N ILE A 180 10.03 -7.28 9.70
CA ILE A 180 9.02 -6.28 10.10
C ILE A 180 8.67 -6.45 11.58
N GLU A 181 8.44 -7.68 12.03
CA GLU A 181 8.09 -7.97 13.42
C GLU A 181 9.19 -7.50 14.40
N GLN A 182 10.46 -7.75 14.05
CA GLN A 182 11.62 -7.33 14.84
C GLN A 182 11.83 -5.81 14.81
N ARG A 183 11.73 -5.18 13.64
CA ARG A 183 12.03 -3.74 13.47
C ARG A 183 10.94 -2.84 14.02
N LEU A 184 9.68 -3.28 13.99
CA LEU A 184 8.52 -2.48 14.37
C LEU A 184 7.85 -2.92 15.67
N ASN A 185 8.33 -4.00 16.29
CA ASN A 185 7.80 -4.57 17.53
C ASN A 185 6.27 -4.79 17.48
N LYS A 186 5.79 -5.33 16.35
CA LYS A 186 4.37 -5.63 16.13
C LYS A 186 4.20 -6.83 15.19
N PRO A 187 3.07 -7.57 15.25
CA PRO A 187 2.80 -8.61 14.27
C PRO A 187 2.73 -8.09 12.83
N SER A 188 3.19 -8.88 11.86
CA SER A 188 3.02 -8.60 10.43
C SER A 188 2.20 -9.67 9.70
N PRO A 189 0.89 -9.80 10.01
CA PRO A 189 0.03 -10.84 9.45
C PRO A 189 -0.46 -10.56 8.03
N TYR A 190 -0.10 -9.44 7.40
CA TYR A 190 -0.62 -9.06 6.09
C TYR A 190 0.49 -9.00 5.04
N LEU A 191 0.17 -9.50 3.85
CA LEU A 191 1.07 -9.50 2.69
C LEU A 191 0.38 -8.79 1.52
N CYS A 192 1.15 -8.03 0.77
CA CYS A 192 0.76 -7.55 -0.55
C CYS A 192 1.62 -8.23 -1.61
N TRP A 193 1.01 -8.73 -2.69
CA TRP A 193 1.73 -9.46 -3.74
C TRP A 193 2.49 -8.52 -4.68
N PRO A 194 3.84 -8.66 -4.79
CA PRO A 194 4.64 -7.94 -5.77
C PRO A 194 4.09 -8.12 -7.18
N LYS A 195 3.84 -7.00 -7.87
CA LYS A 195 3.35 -6.96 -9.27
C LYS A 195 2.03 -7.73 -9.47
N GLY A 196 1.28 -8.02 -8.41
CA GLY A 196 0.09 -8.87 -8.46
C GLY A 196 0.35 -10.32 -8.88
N SER A 197 1.60 -10.81 -8.76
CA SER A 197 1.99 -12.14 -9.22
C SER A 197 1.79 -13.18 -8.11
N TYR A 198 0.73 -13.99 -8.21
CA TYR A 198 0.44 -15.11 -7.31
C TYR A 198 -0.35 -16.21 -8.04
N ASN A 199 -0.37 -17.40 -7.45
CA ASN A 199 -1.20 -18.55 -7.85
C ASN A 199 -1.72 -19.26 -6.58
N SER A 200 -2.46 -20.37 -6.75
CA SER A 200 -3.00 -21.13 -5.62
C SER A 200 -1.91 -21.66 -4.67
N GLY A 201 -0.80 -22.17 -5.21
CA GLY A 201 0.35 -22.62 -4.42
C GLY A 201 0.96 -21.49 -3.58
N ALA A 202 1.10 -20.30 -4.17
CA ALA A 202 1.60 -19.13 -3.47
C ALA A 202 0.70 -18.70 -2.30
N ILE A 203 -0.62 -18.80 -2.46
CA ILE A 203 -1.58 -18.51 -1.37
C ILE A 203 -1.41 -19.50 -0.21
N GLU A 204 -1.27 -20.80 -0.50
CA GLU A 204 -1.07 -21.82 0.54
C GLU A 204 0.29 -21.64 1.24
N THR A 205 1.34 -21.34 0.49
CA THR A 205 2.65 -21.00 1.06
C THR A 205 2.58 -19.77 1.97
N ALA A 206 1.83 -18.72 1.58
CA ALA A 206 1.65 -17.53 2.42
C ALA A 206 0.86 -17.82 3.72
N LYS A 207 -0.17 -18.67 3.65
CA LYS A 207 -0.87 -19.15 4.84
C LYS A 207 0.08 -19.91 5.77
N GLY A 208 0.90 -20.81 5.22
CA GLY A 208 1.93 -21.56 5.95
C GLY A 208 3.00 -20.65 6.59
N ALA A 209 3.33 -19.53 5.94
CA ALA A 209 4.22 -18.51 6.50
C ALA A 209 3.55 -17.65 7.61
N GLY A 210 2.25 -17.84 7.86
CA GLY A 210 1.48 -17.18 8.92
C GLY A 210 0.80 -15.87 8.52
N TYR A 211 0.69 -15.58 7.22
CA TYR A 211 -0.13 -14.47 6.75
C TYR A 211 -1.61 -14.79 6.85
N LYS A 212 -2.39 -13.83 7.36
CA LYS A 212 -3.84 -13.91 7.59
C LYS A 212 -4.66 -13.18 6.53
N ALA A 213 -4.03 -12.29 5.75
CA ALA A 213 -4.66 -11.63 4.62
C ALA A 213 -3.65 -11.28 3.52
N LEU A 214 -4.12 -11.30 2.28
CA LEU A 214 -3.32 -11.09 1.07
C LEU A 214 -3.96 -10.01 0.20
N PHE A 215 -3.19 -8.98 -0.13
CA PHE A 215 -3.61 -7.86 -0.96
C PHE A 215 -3.14 -8.06 -2.41
N THR A 216 -4.04 -7.83 -3.35
CA THR A 216 -3.84 -8.10 -4.79
C THR A 216 -3.91 -6.81 -5.61
N THR A 217 -3.61 -6.91 -6.90
CA THR A 217 -3.85 -5.82 -7.88
C THR A 217 -5.20 -5.98 -8.59
N GLU A 218 -6.00 -6.99 -8.22
CA GLU A 218 -7.33 -7.18 -8.78
C GLU A 218 -8.24 -6.03 -8.37
N ARG A 219 -9.01 -5.51 -9.33
CA ARG A 219 -9.94 -4.40 -9.07
C ARG A 219 -11.17 -4.89 -8.30
N GLY A 220 -11.47 -4.23 -7.18
CA GLY A 220 -12.66 -4.53 -6.39
C GLY A 220 -12.84 -3.65 -5.17
N ILE A 221 -13.71 -4.13 -4.28
CA ILE A 221 -14.09 -3.51 -3.00
C ILE A 221 -14.07 -4.57 -1.90
N VAL A 222 -13.88 -4.13 -0.66
CA VAL A 222 -13.98 -4.98 0.53
C VAL A 222 -15.35 -4.79 1.18
N LYS A 223 -15.99 -5.89 1.54
CA LYS A 223 -17.26 -5.92 2.30
C LYS A 223 -17.26 -7.14 3.22
N LYS A 224 -18.22 -7.23 4.13
CA LYS A 224 -18.45 -8.45 4.91
C LYS A 224 -18.54 -9.68 4.00
N GLY A 225 -17.76 -10.71 4.32
CA GLY A 225 -17.65 -11.95 3.56
C GLY A 225 -16.72 -11.87 2.34
N SER A 226 -15.98 -10.77 2.16
CA SER A 226 -14.86 -10.73 1.20
C SER A 226 -13.77 -11.73 1.61
N ASP A 227 -13.13 -12.35 0.62
CA ASP A 227 -12.00 -13.26 0.86
C ASP A 227 -10.78 -12.50 1.37
N ALA A 228 -10.34 -12.80 2.59
CA ALA A 228 -9.15 -12.21 3.19
C ALA A 228 -7.87 -12.56 2.44
N PHE A 229 -7.84 -13.66 1.69
CA PHE A 229 -6.69 -14.09 0.88
C PHE A 229 -6.72 -13.54 -0.56
N SER A 230 -7.67 -12.63 -0.86
CA SER A 230 -7.75 -11.90 -2.13
C SER A 230 -8.37 -10.51 -1.95
N ILE A 231 -7.76 -9.70 -1.07
CA ILE A 231 -8.18 -8.32 -0.85
C ILE A 231 -7.89 -7.48 -2.09
N LYS A 232 -8.96 -7.09 -2.78
CA LYS A 232 -8.94 -6.36 -4.04
C LYS A 232 -8.66 -4.87 -3.84
N ARG A 233 -7.89 -4.27 -4.76
CA ARG A 233 -7.45 -2.87 -4.71
C ARG A 233 -7.67 -2.13 -6.03
N ILE A 234 -7.71 -0.82 -5.97
CA ILE A 234 -7.95 0.07 -7.10
C ILE A 234 -6.70 0.92 -7.30
N VAL A 235 -5.98 0.67 -8.40
CA VAL A 235 -4.86 1.52 -8.84
C VAL A 235 -5.36 2.96 -9.00
N VAL A 236 -4.72 3.89 -8.31
CA VAL A 236 -5.08 5.31 -8.37
C VAL A 236 -4.51 5.96 -9.61
N LYS A 237 -5.25 6.93 -10.17
CA LYS A 237 -4.78 7.79 -11.25
C LYS A 237 -4.41 9.17 -10.72
N ASP A 238 -3.46 9.82 -11.38
CA ASP A 238 -3.09 11.22 -11.20
C ASP A 238 -4.19 12.17 -11.70
N ASN A 239 -5.38 12.07 -11.11
CA ASN A 239 -6.55 12.86 -11.51
C ASN A 239 -7.59 12.92 -10.37
N ILE A 240 -7.84 14.13 -9.85
CA ILE A 240 -8.79 14.36 -8.77
C ILE A 240 -10.25 14.05 -9.17
N SER A 241 -10.67 14.39 -10.39
CA SER A 241 -12.04 14.14 -10.86
C SER A 241 -12.32 12.64 -10.98
N TRP A 242 -11.34 11.88 -11.49
CA TRP A 242 -11.38 10.42 -11.50
C TRP A 242 -11.48 9.88 -10.07
N PHE A 243 -10.66 10.37 -9.14
CA PHE A 243 -10.66 9.89 -7.76
C PHE A 243 -12.03 10.12 -7.08
N LYS A 244 -12.56 11.34 -7.15
CA LYS A 244 -13.91 11.68 -6.64
C LYS A 244 -15.00 10.78 -7.23
N SER A 245 -14.93 10.50 -8.53
CA SER A 245 -15.85 9.59 -9.20
C SER A 245 -15.75 8.16 -8.64
N ARG A 246 -14.53 7.62 -8.48
CA ARG A 246 -14.32 6.26 -7.93
C ARG A 246 -14.76 6.14 -6.49
N VAL A 247 -14.45 7.11 -5.65
CA VAL A 247 -14.93 7.14 -4.27
C VAL A 247 -16.45 7.04 -4.24
N ARG A 248 -17.17 7.92 -4.97
CA ARG A 248 -18.64 7.92 -5.02
C ARG A 248 -19.24 6.62 -5.53
N ILE A 249 -18.66 6.03 -6.59
CA ILE A 249 -19.13 4.77 -7.16
C ILE A 249 -18.92 3.61 -6.20
N TYR A 250 -17.73 3.49 -5.62
CA TYR A 250 -17.35 2.29 -4.87
C TYR A 250 -17.80 2.29 -3.43
N THR A 251 -18.11 3.45 -2.82
CA THR A 251 -18.67 3.49 -1.47
C THR A 251 -20.20 3.34 -1.46
N ASN A 252 -20.85 3.35 -2.63
CA ASN A 252 -22.29 3.14 -2.76
C ASN A 252 -22.59 1.68 -3.14
N PRO A 253 -23.31 0.89 -2.30
CA PRO A 253 -23.58 -0.52 -2.56
C PRO A 253 -24.27 -0.82 -3.89
N LEU A 254 -25.16 0.06 -4.36
CA LEU A 254 -25.92 -0.12 -5.60
C LEU A 254 -25.03 0.16 -6.81
N PHE A 255 -24.36 1.33 -6.81
CA PHE A 255 -23.49 1.72 -7.93
C PHE A 255 -22.27 0.83 -8.06
N SER A 256 -21.68 0.40 -6.94
CA SER A 256 -20.52 -0.49 -6.96
C SER A 256 -20.84 -1.83 -7.62
N ARG A 257 -22.02 -2.40 -7.33
CA ARG A 257 -22.48 -3.67 -7.91
C ARG A 257 -22.66 -3.54 -9.42
N ILE A 258 -23.40 -2.53 -9.88
CA ILE A 258 -23.64 -2.29 -11.32
C ILE A 258 -22.30 -2.05 -12.04
N TYR A 259 -21.45 -1.18 -11.51
CA TYR A 259 -20.19 -0.83 -12.15
C TYR A 259 -19.23 -2.03 -12.27
N LEU A 260 -19.12 -2.85 -11.22
CA LEU A 260 -18.27 -4.05 -11.26
C LEU A 260 -18.82 -5.13 -12.18
N THR A 261 -20.14 -5.28 -12.33
CA THR A 261 -20.73 -6.21 -13.30
C THR A 261 -20.43 -5.79 -14.74
N ILE A 262 -20.51 -4.49 -15.05
CA ILE A 262 -20.19 -3.97 -16.40
C ILE A 262 -18.70 -4.13 -16.71
N ARG A 263 -17.84 -3.80 -15.74
CA ARG A 263 -16.38 -3.81 -15.91
C ARG A 263 -15.73 -5.18 -15.75
N GLY A 264 -16.41 -6.15 -15.14
CA GLY A 264 -15.92 -7.53 -14.96
C GLY A 264 -16.32 -8.49 -16.09
N ARG A 265 -17.05 -8.00 -17.10
CA ARG A 265 -17.40 -8.73 -18.33
C ARG A 265 -16.49 -8.38 -19.52
N GLY A 266 -15.39 -7.67 -19.28
CA GLY A 266 -14.43 -7.26 -20.31
C GLY A 266 -13.00 -7.47 -19.86
#